data_AF-A0A5P8P1G9-F1
#
_entry.id   AF-A0A5P8P1G9-F1
#
_cell.length_a   1.000
_cell.length_b   1.000
_cell.length_c   1.000
_cell.angle_alpha   90.00
_cell.angle_beta   90.00
_cell.angle_gamma   90.00
#
_symmetry.space_group_name_H-M   'P 1'
#
loop_
_entity.id
_entity.type
_entity.pdbx_description
1 polymer ?
#
loop_
_entity_poly.entity_id
_entity_poly.type
_entity_poly.pdbx_seq_one_letter_code
_entity_poly.pdbx_strand_id
1 'polypeptide(L)'
;MKQTSYELFKSASMDEILNAIDAELKTRNESPFWVDKVVPFSRAVLSVLVVLRDEDRLFTPEGKDVDELTPELFLSWSDFVSLKSLFFKVEGVDLNILAEYLHRYNVNLENENLDFPIANYNLHQGVSNVIKSLL
;
A
#
# COMPACT_ATOMS: atom_id res chain seq x y z
N MET A 1 1.89 19.39 6.67
CA MET A 1 1.76 17.93 6.46
C MET A 1 1.24 17.60 5.06
N LYS A 2 0.05 18.06 4.63
CA LYS A 2 -0.50 17.68 3.30
C LYS A 2 0.41 17.97 2.09
N GLN A 3 1.03 19.16 1.99
CA GLN A 3 1.91 19.45 0.84
C GLN A 3 3.19 18.60 0.82
N THR A 4 3.82 18.36 1.98
CA THR A 4 5.05 17.56 2.08
C THR A 4 4.81 16.11 1.68
N SER A 5 3.67 15.52 2.05
CA SER A 5 3.32 14.16 1.65
C SER A 5 3.08 14.05 0.15
N TYR A 6 2.46 15.05 -0.48
CA TYR A 6 2.22 15.04 -1.93
C TYR A 6 3.53 15.09 -2.72
N GLU A 7 4.46 15.98 -2.34
CA GLU A 7 5.78 16.06 -2.97
C GLU A 7 6.57 14.76 -2.77
N LEU A 8 6.48 14.16 -1.59
CA LEU A 8 7.12 12.89 -1.28
C LEU A 8 6.61 11.76 -2.17
N PHE A 9 5.30 11.55 -2.26
CA PHE A 9 4.75 10.47 -3.08
C PHE A 9 4.97 10.68 -4.58
N LYS A 10 5.04 11.94 -5.03
CA LYS A 10 5.24 12.29 -6.45
C LYS A 10 6.62 11.94 -6.98
N SER A 11 7.70 12.09 -6.20
CA SER A 11 9.06 11.89 -6.73
C SER A 11 10.01 11.10 -5.84
N ALA A 12 9.66 10.85 -4.58
CA ALA A 12 10.57 10.14 -3.68
C ALA A 12 10.62 8.65 -3.98
N SER A 13 11.71 8.03 -3.56
CA SER A 13 11.89 6.58 -3.61
C SER A 13 10.96 5.88 -2.61
N MET A 14 10.75 4.58 -2.82
CA MET A 14 10.01 3.73 -1.89
C MET A 14 10.57 3.84 -0.46
N ASP A 15 11.90 3.81 -0.29
CA ASP A 15 12.54 3.87 1.03
C ASP A 15 12.34 5.23 1.72
N GLU A 16 12.37 6.33 0.96
CA GLU A 16 12.07 7.66 1.50
C GLU A 16 10.63 7.79 1.98
N ILE A 17 9.67 7.27 1.20
CA ILE A 17 8.25 7.24 1.60
C ILE A 17 8.07 6.40 2.87
N LEU A 18 8.68 5.21 2.91
CA LEU A 18 8.63 4.32 4.08
C LEU A 18 9.25 4.94 5.33
N ASN A 19 10.39 5.62 5.18
CA ASN A 19 11.04 6.32 6.30
C ASN A 19 10.18 7.46 6.82
N ALA A 20 9.47 8.18 5.95
CA ALA A 20 8.54 9.23 6.39
C ALA A 20 7.34 8.64 7.16
N ILE A 21 6.76 7.53 6.68
CA ILE A 21 5.67 6.82 7.37
C ILE A 21 6.15 6.32 8.74
N ASP A 22 7.33 5.70 8.81
CA ASP A 22 7.92 5.20 10.06
C ASP A 22 8.23 6.33 11.05
N ALA A 23 8.74 7.47 10.58
CA ALA A 23 8.98 8.65 11.41
C ALA A 23 7.68 9.24 11.97
N GLU A 24 6.62 9.32 11.17
CA GLU A 24 5.30 9.79 11.62
C GLU A 24 4.66 8.85 12.64
N LEU A 25 4.76 7.54 12.44
CA LEU A 25 4.31 6.53 13.40
C LEU A 25 5.02 6.68 14.77
N LYS A 26 6.33 6.91 14.75
CA LYS A 26 7.13 7.17 15.97
C LYS A 26 6.75 8.49 16.63
N THR A 27 6.53 9.54 15.84
CA THR A 27 6.16 10.88 16.33
C THR A 27 4.81 10.85 17.05
N ARG A 28 3.86 10.05 16.55
CA ARG A 28 2.56 9.85 17.18
C ARG A 28 2.55 8.90 18.37
N ASN A 29 3.69 8.30 18.71
CA ASN A 29 3.81 7.30 19.75
C ASN A 29 2.83 6.13 19.54
N GLU A 30 2.66 5.73 18.27
CA GLU A 30 1.80 4.61 17.91
C GLU A 30 2.32 3.31 18.53
N SER A 31 1.39 2.39 18.82
CA SER A 31 1.79 1.13 19.44
C SER A 31 2.76 0.35 18.54
N PRO A 32 3.76 -0.38 19.11
CA PRO A 32 4.68 -1.19 18.33
C PRO A 32 3.98 -2.21 17.41
N PHE A 33 2.79 -2.65 17.82
CA PHE A 33 1.94 -3.52 17.02
C PHE A 33 1.55 -2.86 15.69
N TRP A 34 1.13 -1.59 15.68
CA TRP A 34 0.74 -0.90 14.44
C TRP A 34 1.95 -0.60 13.56
N VAL A 35 3.09 -0.24 14.14
CA VAL A 35 4.33 -0.05 13.38
C VAL A 35 4.72 -1.32 12.61
N ASP A 36 4.68 -2.46 13.29
CA ASP A 36 4.99 -3.78 12.71
C ASP A 36 4.00 -4.21 11.60
N LYS A 37 2.82 -3.59 11.50
CA LYS A 37 1.83 -3.87 10.44
C LYS A 37 1.84 -2.85 9.32
N VAL A 38 1.89 -1.56 9.65
CA VAL A 38 1.81 -0.46 8.68
C VAL A 38 3.05 -0.42 7.78
N VAL A 39 4.25 -0.63 8.32
CA VAL A 39 5.49 -0.53 7.53
C VAL A 39 5.57 -1.65 6.48
N PRO A 40 5.38 -2.94 6.81
CA PRO A 40 5.38 -4.00 5.80
C PRO A 40 4.24 -3.86 4.79
N PHE A 41 3.06 -3.39 5.23
CA PHE A 41 1.93 -3.11 4.34
C PHE A 41 2.28 -2.03 3.32
N SER A 42 2.78 -0.89 3.80
CA SER A 42 3.16 0.24 2.95
C SER A 42 4.24 -0.18 1.96
N ARG A 43 5.18 -1.02 2.37
CA ARG A 43 6.24 -1.56 1.50
C ARG A 43 5.64 -2.41 0.38
N ALA A 44 4.68 -3.28 0.68
CA ALA A 44 4.04 -4.11 -0.34
C ALA A 44 3.33 -3.27 -1.41
N VAL A 45 2.55 -2.28 -1.00
CA VAL A 45 1.84 -1.37 -1.92
C VAL A 45 2.84 -0.54 -2.74
N LEU A 46 3.81 0.11 -2.07
CA LEU A 46 4.76 1.00 -2.73
C LEU A 46 5.70 0.27 -3.68
N SER A 47 6.01 -1.01 -3.41
CA SER A 47 6.83 -1.83 -4.33
C SER A 47 6.24 -1.92 -5.73
N VAL A 48 4.91 -1.75 -5.85
CA VAL A 48 4.20 -1.74 -7.13
C VAL A 48 3.91 -0.31 -7.59
N LEU A 49 3.33 0.52 -6.72
CA LEU A 49 2.88 1.87 -7.12
C LEU A 49 4.05 2.79 -7.52
N VAL A 50 5.22 2.66 -6.89
CA VAL A 50 6.40 3.47 -7.28
C VAL A 50 6.87 3.10 -8.68
N VAL A 51 6.89 1.81 -9.02
CA VAL A 51 7.25 1.34 -10.37
C VAL A 51 6.23 1.83 -11.39
N LEU A 52 4.94 1.68 -11.11
CA LEU A 52 3.88 2.16 -11.99
C LEU A 52 3.91 3.68 -12.18
N ARG A 53 4.27 4.44 -11.14
CA ARG A 53 4.50 5.88 -11.23
C ARG A 53 5.64 6.20 -12.17
N ASP A 54 6.79 5.55 -11.98
CA ASP A 54 7.99 5.84 -12.75
C ASP A 54 7.84 5.40 -14.24
N GLU A 55 6.87 4.53 -14.53
CA GLU A 55 6.49 4.10 -15.87
C GLU A 55 5.29 4.87 -16.47
N ASP A 56 4.74 5.88 -15.78
CA ASP A 56 3.52 6.61 -16.19
C ASP A 56 2.30 5.70 -16.44
N ARG A 57 2.17 4.63 -15.63
CA ARG A 57 1.12 3.59 -15.73
C ARG A 57 0.27 3.49 -14.47
N LEU A 58 0.14 4.58 -13.73
CA LEU A 58 -0.68 4.57 -12.50
C LEU A 58 -2.16 4.48 -12.84
N PHE A 59 -2.88 3.75 -11.99
CA PHE A 59 -4.32 3.62 -12.08
C PHE A 59 -4.96 3.47 -10.70
N THR A 60 -6.25 3.77 -10.61
CA THR A 60 -7.05 3.59 -9.40
C THR A 60 -7.54 2.14 -9.27
N PRO A 61 -8.02 1.69 -8.09
CA PRO A 61 -8.64 0.37 -7.93
C PRO A 61 -9.80 0.11 -8.91
N GLU A 62 -10.51 1.16 -9.32
CA GLU A 62 -11.58 1.12 -10.33
C GLU A 62 -11.07 0.97 -11.78
N GLY A 63 -9.75 1.01 -11.99
CA GLY A 63 -9.11 0.90 -13.30
C GLY A 63 -9.06 2.20 -14.09
N LYS A 64 -9.09 3.36 -13.42
CA LYS A 64 -8.94 4.67 -14.08
C LYS A 64 -7.48 5.10 -14.07
N ASP A 65 -6.95 5.50 -15.22
CA ASP A 65 -5.60 6.05 -15.31
C ASP A 65 -5.46 7.36 -14.52
N VAL A 66 -4.31 7.55 -13.89
CA VAL A 66 -3.97 8.76 -13.13
C VAL A 66 -2.53 9.16 -13.39
N ASP A 67 -2.25 10.46 -13.42
CA ASP A 67 -0.93 10.97 -13.80
C ASP A 67 0.08 10.98 -12.64
N GLU A 68 -0.40 10.98 -11.38
CA GLU A 68 0.45 11.21 -10.22
C GLU A 68 0.15 10.23 -9.08
N LEU A 69 1.20 9.75 -8.42
CA LEU A 69 1.07 8.99 -7.19
C LEU A 69 0.79 9.98 -6.05
N THR A 70 -0.46 10.00 -5.59
CA THR A 70 -0.88 10.81 -4.44
C THR A 70 -1.05 9.95 -3.18
N PRO A 71 -1.00 10.56 -1.98
CA PRO A 71 -1.36 9.88 -0.74
C PRO A 71 -2.76 9.23 -0.79
N GLU A 72 -3.71 9.87 -1.47
CA GLU A 72 -5.08 9.36 -1.65
C GLU A 72 -5.12 8.13 -2.55
N LEU A 73 -4.32 8.12 -3.63
CA LEU A 73 -4.18 6.95 -4.48
C LEU A 73 -3.59 5.79 -3.69
N PHE A 74 -2.50 6.02 -2.95
CA PHE A 74 -1.92 5.02 -2.06
C PHE A 74 -2.94 4.50 -1.03
N LEU A 75 -3.74 5.38 -0.44
CA LEU A 75 -4.81 5.02 0.49
C LEU A 75 -5.95 4.23 -0.17
N SER A 76 -6.25 4.46 -1.45
CA SER A 76 -7.27 3.68 -2.16
C SER A 76 -6.86 2.21 -2.34
N TRP A 77 -5.55 1.97 -2.44
CA TRP A 77 -4.94 0.64 -2.44
C TRP A 77 -4.73 0.08 -1.04
N SER A 78 -5.07 0.83 0.03
CA SER A 78 -4.87 0.39 1.40
C SER A 78 -5.83 -0.73 1.82
N ASP A 79 -6.98 -0.82 1.14
CA ASP A 79 -7.96 -1.87 1.37
C ASP A 79 -7.43 -3.22 0.90
N PHE A 80 -7.72 -4.28 1.66
CA PHE A 80 -7.13 -5.59 1.40
C PHE A 80 -7.70 -6.25 0.13
N VAL A 81 -8.94 -5.94 -0.25
CA VAL A 81 -9.51 -6.37 -1.54
C VAL A 81 -8.81 -5.64 -2.67
N SER A 82 -8.63 -4.33 -2.54
CA SER A 82 -7.88 -3.53 -3.52
C SER A 82 -6.46 -4.07 -3.68
N LEU A 83 -5.75 -4.34 -2.58
CA LEU A 83 -4.39 -4.88 -2.60
C LEU A 83 -4.31 -6.23 -3.31
N LYS A 84 -5.26 -7.13 -3.05
CA LYS A 84 -5.36 -8.40 -3.77
C LYS A 84 -5.55 -8.15 -5.26
N SER A 85 -6.49 -7.28 -5.63
CA SER A 85 -6.76 -6.99 -7.04
C SER A 85 -5.56 -6.34 -7.75
N LEU A 86 -4.72 -5.58 -7.04
CA LEU A 86 -3.50 -5.01 -7.58
C LEU A 86 -2.56 -6.10 -8.12
N PHE A 87 -2.41 -7.20 -7.37
CA PHE A 87 -1.58 -8.33 -7.79
C PHE A 87 -2.07 -8.97 -9.11
N PHE A 88 -3.39 -9.06 -9.30
CA PHE A 88 -3.96 -9.68 -10.51
C PHE A 88 -4.06 -8.72 -11.70
N LYS A 89 -4.11 -7.40 -11.46
CA LYS A 89 -4.28 -6.37 -12.51
C LYS A 89 -2.96 -5.86 -13.08
N VAL A 90 -1.86 -6.00 -12.37
CA VAL A 90 -0.56 -5.45 -12.77
C VAL A 90 0.25 -6.47 -13.55
N GLU A 91 0.77 -6.04 -14.70
CA GLU A 91 1.71 -6.80 -15.53
C GLU A 91 3.02 -6.03 -15.74
N GLY A 92 4.13 -6.77 -15.89
CA GLY A 92 5.45 -6.18 -16.18
C GLY A 92 6.17 -5.58 -14.97
N VAL A 93 5.65 -5.75 -13.75
CA VAL A 93 6.28 -5.32 -12.49
C VAL A 93 6.72 -6.55 -11.69
N ASP A 94 7.82 -6.44 -10.94
CA ASP A 94 8.20 -7.47 -9.97
C ASP A 94 7.22 -7.44 -8.78
N LEU A 95 6.39 -8.48 -8.69
CA LEU A 95 5.38 -8.63 -7.64
C LEU A 95 5.86 -9.44 -6.43
N ASN A 96 7.14 -9.82 -6.33
CA ASN A 96 7.62 -10.70 -5.26
C ASN A 96 7.31 -10.16 -3.86
N ILE A 97 7.56 -8.87 -3.62
CA ILE A 97 7.29 -8.24 -2.31
C ILE A 97 5.78 -8.26 -2.00
N LEU A 98 4.94 -7.93 -2.99
CA LEU A 98 3.49 -7.96 -2.84
C LEU A 98 2.98 -9.39 -2.64
N ALA A 99 3.50 -10.36 -3.39
CA ALA A 99 3.14 -11.77 -3.31
C ALA A 99 3.49 -12.35 -1.93
N GLU A 100 4.71 -12.11 -1.44
CA GLU A 100 5.15 -12.54 -0.11
C GLU A 100 4.27 -11.94 0.99
N TYR A 101 3.91 -10.66 0.85
CA TYR A 101 3.01 -10.00 1.78
C TYR A 101 1.63 -10.67 1.80
N LEU A 102 1.00 -10.81 0.63
CA LEU A 102 -0.33 -11.43 0.49
C LEU A 102 -0.32 -12.90 0.98
N HIS A 103 0.73 -13.66 0.68
CA HIS A 103 0.89 -15.04 1.13
C HIS A 103 0.96 -15.16 2.66
N ARG A 104 1.67 -14.24 3.33
CA ARG A 104 1.71 -14.17 4.81
C ARG A 104 0.33 -14.05 5.45
N TYR A 105 -0.61 -13.45 4.73
CA TYR A 105 -2.00 -13.28 5.14
C TYR A 105 -2.95 -14.33 4.52
N ASN A 106 -2.40 -15.46 4.06
CA ASN A 106 -3.14 -16.59 3.48
C ASN A 106 -4.05 -16.19 2.31
N VAL A 107 -3.64 -15.18 1.53
CA VAL A 107 -4.36 -14.82 0.30
C VAL A 107 -3.99 -15.82 -0.78
N ASN A 108 -5.01 -16.32 -1.48
CA ASN A 108 -4.81 -17.15 -2.65
C ASN A 108 -4.43 -16.29 -3.86
N LEU A 109 -3.26 -16.56 -4.43
CA LEU A 109 -2.69 -15.85 -5.59
C LEU A 109 -2.94 -16.58 -6.92
N GLU A 110 -3.57 -17.75 -6.89
CA GLU A 110 -3.92 -18.54 -8.08
C GLU A 110 -5.38 -18.30 -8.50
N ASN A 111 -6.25 -17.91 -7.56
CA ASN A 111 -7.67 -17.66 -7.80
C ASN A 111 -8.14 -16.38 -7.07
N GLU A 112 -8.36 -15.33 -7.86
CA GLU A 112 -8.84 -14.04 -7.39
C GLU A 112 -10.21 -14.11 -6.69
N ASN A 113 -11.05 -15.10 -7.02
CA ASN A 113 -12.40 -15.22 -6.46
C ASN A 113 -12.46 -15.91 -5.10
N LEU A 114 -11.33 -16.44 -4.60
CA LEU A 114 -11.28 -17.04 -3.26
C LEU A 114 -11.16 -15.97 -2.18
N ASP A 115 -12.07 -16.00 -1.22
CA ASP A 115 -12.02 -15.13 -0.06
C ASP A 115 -10.78 -15.38 0.81
N PHE A 116 -10.34 -14.32 1.48
CA PHE A 116 -9.31 -14.38 2.52
C PHE A 116 -9.94 -14.49 3.92
N PRO A 117 -9.19 -14.90 4.96
CA PRO A 117 -9.70 -14.96 6.32
C PRO A 117 -10.21 -13.60 6.82
N ILE A 118 -11.43 -13.55 7.37
CA ILE A 118 -12.07 -12.31 7.88
C ILE A 118 -11.18 -11.59 8.92
N ALA A 119 -10.44 -12.33 9.74
CA ALA A 119 -9.54 -11.76 10.73
C ALA A 119 -8.44 -10.88 10.08
N ASN A 120 -7.92 -11.29 8.92
CA ASN A 120 -6.90 -10.55 8.19
C ASN A 120 -7.48 -9.27 7.57
N TYR A 121 -8.73 -9.32 7.10
CA TYR A 121 -9.43 -8.14 6.62
C TYR A 121 -9.59 -7.08 7.71
N ASN A 122 -10.05 -7.47 8.89
CA ASN A 122 -10.23 -6.55 10.02
C ASN A 122 -8.91 -5.89 10.45
N LEU A 123 -7.81 -6.63 10.41
CA LEU A 123 -6.48 -6.08 10.66
C LEU A 123 -6.13 -4.98 9.65
N HIS A 124 -6.38 -5.21 8.35
CA HIS A 124 -6.08 -4.26 7.29
C HIS A 124 -6.98 -3.02 7.33
N GLN A 125 -8.22 -3.14 7.81
CA GLN A 125 -9.06 -1.98 8.13
C GLN A 125 -8.40 -1.12 9.23
N GLY A 126 -7.84 -1.75 10.26
CA GLY A 126 -7.05 -1.06 11.29
C GLY A 126 -5.81 -0.36 10.71
N VAL A 127 -5.02 -1.07 9.89
CA VAL A 127 -3.85 -0.51 9.19
C VAL A 127 -4.25 0.70 8.33
N SER A 128 -5.31 0.57 7.54
CA SER A 128 -5.85 1.65 6.70
C SER A 128 -6.22 2.88 7.53
N ASN A 129 -6.85 2.69 8.69
CA ASN A 129 -7.21 3.80 9.57
C ASN A 129 -5.98 4.49 10.18
N VAL A 130 -4.96 3.73 10.55
CA VAL A 130 -3.69 4.31 11.03
C VAL A 130 -3.08 5.15 9.91
N ILE A 131 -2.92 4.60 8.71
CA ILE A 131 -2.34 5.34 7.57
C ILE A 131 -3.16 6.60 7.23
N LYS A 132 -4.49 6.50 7.17
CA LYS A 132 -5.39 7.64 6.95
C LYS A 132 -5.23 8.73 8.00
N SER A 133 -4.85 8.36 9.21
CA SER A 133 -4.60 9.34 10.26
C SER A 133 -3.27 10.06 10.07
N LEU A 134 -2.27 9.43 9.42
CA LEU A 134 -0.92 9.96 9.20
C LEU A 134 -0.86 10.95 8.02
N LEU A 135 -1.59 10.65 6.94
CA LEU A 135 -1.57 11.40 5.66
C LEU A 135 -2.63 12.51 5.63
#